data_AF-A0A358U6F2-F1
#
_entry.id   AF-A0A358U6F2-F1
#
_cell.length_a   1.000
_cell.length_b   1.000
_cell.length_c   1.000
_cell.angle_alpha   90.00
_cell.angle_beta   90.00
_cell.angle_gamma   90.00
#
_symmetry.space_group_name_H-M   'P 1'
#
loop_
_entity.id
_entity.type
_entity.pdbx_description
1 polymer ?
#
loop_
_entity_poly.entity_id
_entity_poly.type
_entity_poly.pdbx_seq_one_letter_code
_entity_poly.pdbx_strand_id
1 'polypeptide(L)'
;MAIMITVLHEIENKELMLDEIKRILKPKGKLMIIEFHKRKTPMGPPVDHRISEEYVEEIGNSKGLITFDKFSLGENYYSVVFELAPN
;
A
#
# COMPACT_ATOMS: atom_id res chain seq x y z
N MET A 1 3.54 -12.68 5.76
CA MET A 1 3.55 -11.21 5.86
C MET A 1 4.42 -10.69 4.74
N ALA A 2 3.97 -9.65 4.04
CA ALA A 2 4.76 -8.90 3.07
C ALA A 2 4.77 -7.43 3.50
N ILE A 3 5.87 -6.73 3.24
CA ILE A 3 6.03 -5.31 3.56
C ILE A 3 6.63 -4.63 2.33
N MET A 4 6.02 -3.53 1.90
CA MET A 4 6.50 -2.68 0.82
C MET A 4 6.60 -1.25 1.33
N ILE A 5 7.78 -0.65 1.21
CA ILE A 5 8.08 0.66 1.78
C ILE A 5 8.63 1.53 0.66
N THR A 6 7.94 2.62 0.35
CA THR A 6 8.36 3.64 -0.64
C THR A 6 8.75 3.04 -1.99
N VAL A 7 7.94 2.11 -2.49
CA VAL A 7 8.21 1.37 -3.75
C VAL A 7 6.98 1.33 -4.65
N LEU A 8 5.77 1.29 -4.11
CA LEU A 8 4.57 1.10 -4.92
C LEU A 8 4.35 2.27 -5.89
N HIS A 9 4.73 3.50 -5.50
CA HIS A 9 4.68 4.66 -6.39
C HIS A 9 5.54 4.51 -7.65
N GLU A 10 6.68 3.80 -7.55
CA GLU A 10 7.59 3.53 -8.68
C GLU A 10 7.09 2.41 -9.62
N ILE A 11 6.17 1.57 -9.14
CA ILE A 11 5.66 0.46 -9.95
C ILE A 11 4.67 0.99 -10.99
N GLU A 12 4.92 0.72 -12.26
CA GLU A 12 4.02 1.11 -13.35
C GLU A 12 2.65 0.44 -13.22
N ASN A 13 2.62 -0.91 -13.16
CA ASN A 13 1.41 -1.69 -12.97
C ASN A 13 1.21 -2.12 -11.50
N LYS A 14 0.69 -1.18 -10.70
CA LYS A 14 0.47 -1.34 -9.26
C LYS A 14 -0.52 -2.47 -8.94
N GLU A 15 -1.58 -2.60 -9.73
CA GLU A 15 -2.57 -3.68 -9.55
C GLU A 15 -1.98 -5.07 -9.77
N LEU A 16 -1.17 -5.27 -10.83
CA LEU A 16 -0.49 -6.53 -11.08
C LEU A 16 0.46 -6.89 -9.93
N MET A 17 1.17 -5.90 -9.38
CA MET A 17 2.02 -6.10 -8.21
C MET A 17 1.22 -6.58 -6.99
N LEU A 18 0.05 -5.99 -6.73
CA LEU A 18 -0.82 -6.44 -5.64
C LEU A 18 -1.36 -7.86 -5.87
N ASP A 19 -1.69 -8.22 -7.11
CA ASP A 19 -2.11 -9.59 -7.46
C ASP A 19 -0.99 -10.61 -7.20
N GLU A 20 0.26 -10.29 -7.56
CA GLU A 20 1.40 -11.18 -7.29
C GLU A 20 1.70 -11.31 -5.79
N ILE A 21 1.59 -10.21 -5.03
CA ILE A 21 1.72 -10.28 -3.57
C ILE A 21 0.61 -11.15 -2.96
N LYS A 22 -0.64 -10.94 -3.39
CA LYS A 22 -1.79 -11.72 -2.94
C LYS A 22 -1.60 -13.21 -3.21
N ARG A 23 -1.08 -13.58 -4.39
CA ARG A 23 -0.79 -14.96 -4.80
C ARG A 23 0.19 -15.67 -3.86
N ILE A 24 1.17 -14.96 -3.31
CA ILE A 24 2.20 -15.54 -2.42
C ILE A 24 1.89 -15.42 -0.93
N LEU A 25 0.89 -14.61 -0.54
CA LEU A 25 0.44 -14.52 0.84
C LEU A 25 -0.23 -15.83 1.27
N LYS A 26 0.08 -16.27 2.50
CA LYS A 26 -0.67 -17.36 3.17
C LYS A 26 -2.07 -16.86 3.54
N PRO A 27 -3.07 -17.75 3.74
CA PRO A 27 -4.37 -17.37 4.27
C PRO A 27 -4.25 -16.53 5.55
N LYS A 28 -5.04 -15.46 5.67
CA LYS A 28 -4.95 -14.44 6.75
C LYS A 28 -3.59 -13.75 6.84
N GLY A 29 -2.76 -13.87 5.81
CA GLY A 29 -1.49 -13.18 5.69
C GLY A 29 -1.70 -11.69 5.48
N LYS A 30 -0.81 -10.87 6.05
CA LYS A 30 -0.89 -9.41 5.95
C LYS A 30 0.09 -8.84 4.93
N LEU A 31 -0.35 -7.77 4.26
CA LEU A 31 0.48 -6.88 3.45
C LEU A 31 0.47 -5.50 4.11
N MET A 32 1.64 -4.96 4.43
CA MET A 32 1.80 -3.58 4.87
C MET A 32 2.43 -2.76 3.74
N ILE A 33 1.78 -1.66 3.37
CA ILE A 33 2.27 -0.71 2.38
C ILE A 33 2.51 0.62 3.08
N ILE A 34 3.76 1.09 3.06
CA ILE A 34 4.17 2.38 3.60
C ILE A 34 4.56 3.28 2.43
N GLU A 35 3.96 4.45 2.35
CA GLU A 35 4.13 5.37 1.23
C GLU A 35 4.21 6.82 1.69
N PHE A 36 4.75 7.69 0.84
CA PHE A 36 4.81 9.12 1.12
C PHE A 36 3.42 9.74 1.09
N HIS A 37 3.08 10.60 2.05
CA HIS A 37 1.84 11.39 1.98
C HIS A 37 1.76 12.15 0.64
N LYS A 38 0.58 12.13 0.00
CA LYS A 38 0.31 12.87 -1.25
C LYS A 38 0.09 14.36 -1.00
N ARG A 39 1.10 15.00 -0.42
CA ARG A 39 1.24 16.44 -0.13
C ARG A 39 2.73 16.76 -0.02
N LYS A 40 3.09 18.04 0.08
CA LYS A 40 4.48 18.41 0.40
C LYS A 40 4.84 17.90 1.80
N THR A 41 5.99 17.25 1.90
CA THR A 41 6.59 16.74 3.14
C THR A 41 8.08 17.11 3.16
N PRO A 42 8.78 17.00 4.31
CA PRO A 42 10.22 17.31 4.38
C PRO A 42 11.10 16.60 3.35
N MET A 43 10.74 15.38 2.93
CA MET A 43 11.49 14.61 1.93
C MET A 43 10.60 13.71 1.06
N GLY A 44 11.17 13.15 0.00
CA GLY A 44 10.51 12.21 -0.91
C GLY A 44 10.45 12.71 -2.36
N PRO A 45 9.84 11.93 -3.27
CA PRO A 45 9.70 12.31 -4.67
C PRO A 45 8.74 13.50 -4.84
N PRO A 46 8.67 14.11 -6.04
CA PRO A 46 7.67 15.13 -6.36
C PRO A 46 6.24 14.68 -6.02
N VAL A 47 5.37 15.59 -5.62
CA VAL A 47 4.00 15.26 -5.16
C VAL A 47 3.20 14.51 -6.24
N ASP A 48 3.38 14.86 -7.51
CA ASP A 48 2.68 14.22 -8.63
C ASP A 48 3.13 12.78 -8.89
N HIS A 49 4.31 12.41 -8.41
CA HIS A 49 4.83 11.04 -8.45
C HIS A 49 4.31 10.20 -7.27
N ARG A 50 3.66 10.82 -6.27
CA ARG A 50 3.14 10.12 -5.09
C ARG A 50 1.72 9.61 -5.31
N ILE A 51 1.41 8.53 -4.61
CA ILE A 51 0.06 7.97 -4.52
C ILE A 51 -0.55 8.30 -3.15
N SER A 52 -1.88 8.42 -3.09
CA SER A 52 -2.58 8.73 -1.84
C SER A 52 -2.95 7.46 -1.08
N GLU A 53 -3.22 7.60 0.22
CA GLU A 53 -3.71 6.50 1.05
C GLU A 53 -4.99 5.89 0.47
N GLU A 54 -5.92 6.74 0.03
CA GLU A 54 -7.21 6.34 -0.52
C GLU A 54 -7.04 5.53 -1.81
N TYR A 55 -6.12 5.95 -2.68
CA TYR A 55 -5.82 5.23 -3.90
C TYR A 55 -5.26 3.83 -3.60
N VAL A 56 -4.32 3.71 -2.64
CA VAL A 56 -3.75 2.42 -2.24
C VAL A 56 -4.83 1.51 -1.67
N GLU A 57 -5.71 2.05 -0.83
CA GLU A 57 -6.86 1.34 -0.27
C GLU A 57 -7.81 0.84 -1.35
N GLU A 58 -8.17 1.69 -2.32
CA GLU A 58 -9.07 1.35 -3.43
C GLU A 58 -8.52 0.19 -4.27
N ILE A 59 -7.26 0.29 -4.73
CA ILE A 59 -6.67 -0.77 -5.56
C ILE A 59 -6.45 -2.07 -4.77
N GLY A 60 -6.17 -2.00 -3.46
CA GLY A 60 -6.06 -3.18 -2.60
C GLY A 60 -7.40 -3.89 -2.42
N ASN A 61 -8.43 -3.14 -2.01
CA ASN A 61 -9.76 -3.66 -1.75
C ASN A 61 -10.41 -4.25 -3.02
N SER A 62 -10.21 -3.61 -4.18
CA SER A 62 -10.70 -4.15 -5.46
C SER A 62 -10.14 -5.53 -5.82
N LYS A 63 -9.00 -5.92 -5.22
CA LYS A 63 -8.33 -7.22 -5.43
C LYS A 63 -8.62 -8.25 -4.34
N GLY A 64 -9.49 -7.94 -3.37
CA GLY A 64 -9.85 -8.84 -2.27
C GLY A 64 -8.87 -8.84 -1.09
N LEU A 65 -7.97 -7.86 -1.03
CA LEU A 65 -7.20 -7.55 0.17
C LEU A 65 -8.07 -6.64 1.05
N ILE A 66 -8.34 -7.03 2.29
CA ILE A 66 -9.23 -6.26 3.18
C ILE A 66 -8.39 -5.29 4.00
N THR A 67 -8.70 -3.99 3.99
CA THR A 67 -8.08 -3.02 4.90
C THR A 67 -8.25 -3.49 6.35
N PHE A 68 -7.14 -3.79 7.02
CA PHE A 68 -7.09 -4.22 8.41
C PHE A 68 -6.78 -3.05 9.35
N ASP A 69 -5.86 -2.17 8.97
CA ASP A 69 -5.46 -1.00 9.77
C ASP A 69 -4.86 0.09 8.87
N LYS A 70 -4.93 1.34 9.33
CA LYS A 70 -4.34 2.51 8.68
C LYS A 70 -3.85 3.51 9.71
N PHE A 71 -2.66 4.07 9.47
CA PHE A 71 -2.12 5.07 10.37
C PHE A 71 -1.06 5.95 9.70
N SER A 72 -0.94 7.18 10.20
CA SER A 72 0.15 8.07 9.81
C SER A 72 1.46 7.65 10.50
N LEU A 73 2.54 7.65 9.74
CA LEU A 73 3.91 7.41 10.20
C LEU A 73 4.69 8.72 10.12
N GLY A 74 4.51 9.53 11.16
CA GLY A 74 5.07 10.88 11.23
C GLY A 74 4.56 11.80 10.12
N GLU A 75 5.37 12.79 9.76
CA GLU A 75 5.00 13.81 8.77
C GLU A 75 5.19 13.36 7.32
N ASN A 76 6.04 12.36 7.07
CA ASN A 76 6.43 11.97 5.72
C ASN A 76 5.57 10.85 5.14
N TYR A 77 5.09 9.92 5.98
CA TYR A 77 4.55 8.66 5.49
C TYR A 77 3.17 8.34 6.05
N TYR A 78 2.39 7.57 5.30
CA TYR A 78 1.23 6.84 5.79
C TYR A 78 1.49 5.34 5.66
N SER A 79 0.67 4.54 6.32
CA SER A 79 0.66 3.09 6.21
C SER A 79 -0.76 2.58 5.99
N VAL A 80 -0.92 1.65 5.06
CA VAL A 80 -2.12 0.82 4.90
C VAL A 80 -1.72 -0.63 5.13
N VAL A 81 -2.39 -1.29 6.07
CA VAL A 81 -2.23 -2.71 6.35
C VAL A 81 -3.45 -3.44 5.83
N PHE A 82 -3.23 -4.40 4.95
CA PHE A 82 -4.26 -5.31 4.45
C PHE A 82 -4.12 -6.69 5.07
N GLU A 83 -5.23 -7.40 5.17
CA GLU A 83 -5.30 -8.83 5.43
C GLU A 83 -5.93 -9.55 4.23
N LEU A 84 -5.31 -10.66 3.80
CA LEU A 84 -5.92 -11.54 2.81
C LEU A 84 -7.10 -12.26 3.44
N ALA A 85 -8.29 -12.04 2.88
CA ALA A 85 -9.51 -12.71 3.32
C ALA A 85 -9.30 -14.24 3.43
N PRO A 86 -9.84 -14.90 4.47
CA PRO A 86 -9.89 -16.35 4.48
C PRO A 86 -10.76 -16.83 3.30
N ASN A 87 -10.24 -17.78 2.53
CA ASN A 87 -11.02 -18.53 1.54
C ASN A 87 -12.17 -19.30 2.20
#